data_AF-A0A2H0TH62-F1
#
_entry.id   AF-A0A2H0TH62-F1
#
_cell.length_a   1.000
_cell.length_b   1.000
_cell.length_c   1.000
_cell.angle_alpha   90.00
_cell.angle_beta   90.00
_cell.angle_gamma   90.00
#
_symmetry.space_group_name_H-M   'P 1'
#
loop_
_entity.id
_entity.type
_entity.pdbx_description
1 polymer ?
#
loop_
_entity_poly.entity_id
_entity_poly.type
_entity_poly.pdbx_seq_one_letter_code
_entity_poly.pdbx_strand_id
1 'polypeptide(L)' 'MDPIDNIPSIIELSANVINTIGIPAIIFIMLWAGLLFVTAHGSKQQIARAKKTFFWGLIVGLIVASIQAITIIANLNLF' A
#
# COMPACT_ATOMS: atom_id res chain seq x y z
N MET A 1 29.21 -12.93 -8.18
CA MET A 1 28.10 -13.22 -7.27
C MET A 1 27.10 -12.12 -7.51
N ASP A 2 26.17 -12.34 -8.43
CA ASP A 2 25.20 -11.30 -8.77
C ASP A 2 24.34 -10.99 -7.54
N PRO A 3 23.93 -9.73 -7.30
CA PRO A 3 23.17 -9.32 -6.09
C PRO A 3 21.81 -10.02 -5.92
N ILE A 4 21.44 -10.90 -6.86
CA ILE A 4 20.15 -11.59 -6.94
C ILE A 4 20.15 -12.99 -6.32
N ASP A 5 21.30 -13.52 -5.88
CA ASP A 5 21.39 -14.88 -5.32
C ASP A 5 21.02 -14.97 -3.82
N ASN A 6 20.93 -13.83 -3.12
CA ASN A 6 20.60 -13.79 -1.70
C ASN A 6 19.11 -13.46 -1.48
N ILE A 7 18.37 -14.39 -0.85
CA ILE A 7 16.95 -14.21 -0.50
C ILE A 7 16.64 -12.85 0.16
N PRO A 8 17.47 -12.32 1.09
CA PRO A 8 17.25 -10.99 1.66
C PRO A 8 17.28 -9.85 0.64
N SER A 9 18.16 -9.93 -0.37
CA SER A 9 18.33 -8.90 -1.39
C SER A 9 17.10 -8.78 -2.29
N ILE A 10 16.42 -9.89 -2.55
CA ILE A 10 15.17 -9.92 -3.33
C ILE A 10 14.03 -9.26 -2.54
N ILE A 11 14.00 -9.44 -1.21
CA ILE A 11 13.03 -8.83 -0.31
C ILE A 11 13.24 -7.32 -0.22
N GLU A 12 14.49 -6.85 -0.11
CA GLU A 12 14.80 -5.41 -0.12
C GLU A 12 14.41 -4.76 -1.44
N LEU A 13 14.74 -5.41 -2.57
CA LEU A 13 14.46 -4.85 -3.90
C LEU A 13 12.95 -4.74 -4.15
N SER A 14 12.17 -5.76 -3.76
CA SER A 14 10.71 -5.71 -3.83
C SER A 14 10.11 -4.67 -2.89
N ALA A 15 10.58 -4.57 -1.65
CA ALA A 15 10.15 -3.53 -0.71
C ALA A 15 10.43 -2.11 -1.24
N ASN A 16 11.57 -1.90 -1.89
CA ASN A 16 11.95 -0.59 -2.41
C ASN A 16 11.09 -0.17 -3.62
N VAL A 17 10.80 -1.11 -4.53
CA VAL A 17 9.86 -0.91 -5.64
C VAL A 17 8.47 -0.57 -5.11
N ILE A 18 8.01 -1.31 -4.11
CA ILE A 18 6.70 -1.10 -3.49
C ILE A 18 6.64 0.23 -2.74
N ASN A 19 7.71 0.68 -2.07
CA ASN A 19 7.71 2.01 -1.45
C ASN A 19 7.68 3.13 -2.49
N THR A 20 8.44 2.98 -3.58
CA THR A 20 8.52 3.99 -4.66
C THR A 20 7.18 4.19 -5.37
N ILE A 21 6.41 3.12 -5.57
CA ILE A 21 5.14 3.17 -6.32
C ILE A 21 3.92 3.14 -5.39
N GLY A 22 3.98 2.33 -4.34
CA GLY A 22 2.88 2.06 -3.42
C GLY A 22 2.52 3.25 -2.53
N ILE A 23 3.51 3.99 -2.00
CA ILE A 23 3.24 5.20 -1.20
C ILE A 23 2.50 6.26 -2.02
N PRO A 24 2.98 6.70 -3.20
CA PRO A 24 2.24 7.67 -4.01
C PRO A 24 0.89 7.13 -4.50
N ALA A 25 0.78 5.83 -4.81
CA ALA A 25 -0.50 5.22 -5.17
C ALA A 25 -1.53 5.27 -4.02
N ILE A 26 -1.11 4.98 -2.78
CA ILE A 26 -1.98 5.09 -1.59
C ILE A 26 -2.47 6.52 -1.42
N ILE A 27 -1.58 7.51 -1.54
CA ILE A 27 -1.95 8.94 -1.42
C ILE A 27 -3.00 9.30 -2.47
N PHE A 28 -2.80 8.89 -3.74
CA PHE A 28 -3.76 9.12 -4.81
C PHE A 28 -5.12 8.48 -4.53
N ILE A 29 -5.14 7.21 -4.10
CA ILE A 29 -6.38 6.49 -3.77
C ILE A 29 -7.09 7.17 -2.60
N MET A 30 -6.34 7.62 -1.59
CA MET A 30 -6.90 8.28 -0.41
C MET A 30 -7.52 9.64 -0.77
N LEU A 31 -6.84 10.44 -1.60
CA LEU A 31 -7.37 11.71 -2.09
C LEU A 31 -8.61 11.49 -2.96
N TRP A 32 -8.59 10.51 -3.84
CA TRP A 32 -9.74 10.16 -4.69
C TRP A 32 -10.94 9.68 -3.87
N ALA A 33 -10.70 8.82 -2.86
CA ALA A 33 -11.72 8.37 -1.93
C ALA A 33 -12.32 9.55 -1.16
N GLY A 34 -11.48 10.48 -0.68
CA GLY A 34 -11.92 11.68 0.01
C GLY A 34 -12.82 12.56 -0.85
N LEU A 35 -12.41 12.85 -2.08
CA LEU A 35 -13.23 13.60 -3.04
C LEU A 35 -14.54 12.89 -3.33
N LEU A 36 -14.51 11.58 -3.55
CA LEU A 36 -15.70 10.77 -3.83
C LEU A 36 -16.70 10.79 -2.66
N PHE A 37 -16.21 10.84 -1.41
CA PHE A 37 -17.04 11.01 -0.22
C PHE A 37 -17.69 12.40 -0.17
N VAL A 38 -16.95 13.46 -0.50
CA VAL A 38 -17.46 14.84 -0.51
C VAL A 38 -18.48 15.05 -1.64
N THR A 39 -18.19 14.56 -2.85
CA THR A 39 -19.08 14.71 -4.01
C THR A 39 -20.32 13.81 -3.94
N ALA A 40 -20.36 12.83 -3.02
CA ALA A 40 -21.44 11.84 -2.96
C ALA A 40 -22.83 12.44 -2.70
N HIS A 41 -22.95 13.66 -2.17
CA HIS A 41 -24.18 14.49 -2.09
C HIS A 41 -25.51 13.72 -1.77
N GLY A 42 -25.45 12.63 -1.00
CA GLY A 42 -26.63 11.81 -0.64
C GLY A 42 -27.04 10.70 -1.64
N SER A 43 -26.33 10.54 -2.76
CA SER A 43 -26.50 9.42 -3.67
C SER A 43 -26.02 8.11 -3.02
N LYS A 44 -26.96 7.23 -2.65
CA LYS A 44 -26.64 5.90 -2.08
C LYS A 44 -25.61 5.13 -2.91
N GLN A 45 -25.65 5.30 -4.23
CA GLN A 45 -24.77 4.61 -5.15
C GLN A 45 -23.34 5.18 -5.12
N GLN A 46 -23.17 6.50 -4.99
CA GLN A 46 -21.84 7.10 -4.84
C GLN A 46 -21.26 6.86 -3.45
N ILE A 47 -22.07 6.85 -2.40
CA ILE A 47 -21.61 6.49 -1.04
C ILE A 47 -21.12 5.03 -0.99
N ALA A 48 -21.84 4.10 -1.65
CA ALA A 48 -21.41 2.71 -1.74
C ALA A 48 -20.08 2.56 -2.49
N ARG A 49 -19.89 3.33 -3.57
CA ARG A 49 -18.61 3.38 -4.30
C ARG A 49 -17.50 3.98 -3.44
N ALA A 50 -17.75 5.09 -2.74
CA ALA A 50 -16.79 5.75 -1.87
C ALA A 50 -16.30 4.81 -0.76
N LYS A 51 -17.22 4.10 -0.09
CA LYS A 51 -16.87 3.06 0.88
C LYS A 51 -16.01 1.98 0.25
N LYS A 52 -16.40 1.44 -0.91
CA LYS A 52 -15.63 0.38 -1.58
C LYS A 52 -14.22 0.84 -1.95
N THR A 53 -14.08 2.05 -2.51
CA THR A 53 -12.78 2.65 -2.85
C THR A 53 -11.92 2.85 -1.59
N PHE A 54 -12.50 3.33 -0.50
CA PHE A 54 -11.80 3.51 0.76
C PHE A 54 -11.34 2.17 1.36
N PHE A 55 -12.20 1.14 1.37
CA PHE A 55 -11.83 -0.21 1.78
C PHE A 55 -10.69 -0.78 0.92
N TRP A 56 -10.71 -0.55 -0.38
CA TRP A 56 -9.64 -1.01 -1.26
C TRP A 56 -8.33 -0.28 -0.98
N GLY A 57 -8.39 1.04 -0.73
CA GLY A 57 -7.23 1.81 -0.27
C GLY A 57 -6.64 1.30 1.05
N LEU A 58 -7.50 0.89 1.99
CA LEU A 58 -7.06 0.28 3.25
C LEU A 58 -6.32 -1.04 3.01
N ILE A 59 -6.82 -1.90 2.11
CA ILE A 59 -6.18 -3.18 1.77
C ILE A 59 -4.81 -2.93 1.11
N VAL A 60 -4.73 -2.00 0.15
CA VAL A 60 -3.46 -1.63 -0.47
C VAL A 60 -2.48 -1.09 0.57
N GLY A 61 -2.93 -0.22 1.48
CA GLY A 61 -2.13 0.28 2.59
C GLY A 61 -1.63 -0.84 3.51
N LEU A 62 -2.49 -1.82 3.81
CA LEU A 62 -2.13 -2.96 4.65
C LEU A 62 -1.07 -3.86 3.99
N ILE A 63 -1.15 -4.08 2.68
CA ILE A 63 -0.16 -4.85 1.92
C ILE A 63 1.19 -4.14 1.92
N VAL A 64 1.21 -2.82 1.72
CA VAL A 64 2.46 -2.05 1.78
C VAL A 64 3.05 -2.08 3.19
N ALA A 65 2.22 -1.94 4.22
CA ALA A 65 2.65 -1.99 5.62
C ALA A 65 3.19 -3.36 6.02
N SER A 66 2.60 -4.46 5.55
CA SER A 66 3.07 -5.81 5.89
C SER A 66 4.46 -6.10 5.30
N ILE A 67 4.74 -5.61 4.10
CA ILE A 67 6.05 -5.77 3.46
C ILE A 67 7.12 -5.00 4.23
N GLN A 68 6.82 -3.75 4.62
CA GLN A 68 7.74 -2.97 5.47
C GLN A 68 7.99 -3.64 6.82
N ALA A 69 6.96 -4.22 7.44
CA ALA A 69 7.12 -4.94 8.70
C ALA A 69 8.07 -6.13 8.55
N ILE A 70 7.98 -6.89 7.46
CA ILE A 70 8.89 -8.02 7.17
C ILE A 70 10.33 -7.52 6.97
N THR A 71 10.53 -6.45 6.21
CA THR A 71 11.87 -5.86 6.01
C THR A 71 12.50 -5.38 7.32
N ILE A 72 11.72 -4.75 8.19
CA ILE A 72 12.18 -4.29 9.51
C ILE A 72 12.63 -5.48 10.36
N ILE A 73 11.83 -6.56 10.41
CA ILE A 73 12.17 -7.76 11.18
C ILE A 73 13.43 -8.45 10.62
N ALA A 74 13.56 -8.52 9.30
CA ALA A 74 14.73 -9.11 8.64
C ALA A 74 16.02 -8.32 8.91
N ASN A 75 15.95 -6.99 8.98
CA ASN A 75 17.11 -6.13 9.25
C ASN A 75 17.48 -6.10 10.74
N LEU A 76 16.50 -6.31 11.64
CA LEU A 76 16.71 -6.31 13.09
C LEU A 76 17.46 -7.55 13.64
N ASN A 77 17.91 -8.48 12.78
CA ASN A 77 18.75 -9.63 13.15
C ASN A 77 18.17 -10.48 14.30
N LEU A 78 16.83 -10.58 14.37
CA LEU A 78 16.10 -11.36 15.38
C LEU A 78 15.96 -12.86 15.01
N PHE A 79 16.60 -13.31 13.92
CA PHE A 79 16.79 -14.71 13.54
C PHE A 79 18.18 -14.90 12.95
#